data_AF-A0A7S2RQ67-F1
#
_entry.id   AF-A0A7S2RQ67-F1
#
_cell.length_a   1.000
_cell.length_b   1.000
_cell.length_c   1.000
_cell.angle_alpha   90.00
_cell.angle_beta   90.00
_cell.angle_gamma   90.00
#
_symmetry.space_group_name_H-M   'P 1'
#
loop_
_entity.id
_entity.type
_entity.pdbx_description
1 polymer ?
#
loop_
_entity_poly.entity_id
_entity_poly.type
_entity_poly.pdbx_seq_one_letter_code
_entity_poly.pdbx_strand_id
1 'polypeptide(L)'
;SSNNAKMRLDSSKKLRIVMKAMLNDFEKELEGEASKNHIIFPGGGIFFYWQAGAVTYLREQKYDLSDVEFTGASAGALTATLAATNVDFEVATTSALQMAEDSGIW
;
A
#
# COMPACT_ATOMS: atom_id res chain seq x y z
N SER A 1 40.60 24.49 -35.35
CA SER A 1 40.70 23.34 -34.42
C SER A 1 39.62 23.34 -33.32
N SER A 2 39.20 24.50 -32.79
CA SER A 2 38.26 24.60 -31.64
C SER A 2 36.80 24.14 -31.89
N ASN A 3 36.22 24.37 -33.06
CA ASN A 3 34.80 24.08 -33.32
C ASN A 3 34.45 22.57 -33.37
N ASN A 4 35.35 21.72 -33.87
CA ASN A 4 35.11 20.28 -33.96
C ASN A 4 35.13 19.60 -32.58
N ALA A 5 35.92 20.11 -31.63
CA ALA A 5 35.94 19.60 -30.26
C ALA A 5 34.65 19.93 -29.50
N LYS A 6 34.12 21.15 -29.68
CA LYS A 6 32.88 21.61 -29.05
C LYS A 6 31.65 20.85 -29.57
N MET A 7 31.61 20.57 -30.87
CA MET A 7 30.57 19.77 -31.51
C MET A 7 30.58 18.30 -31.05
N ARG A 8 31.77 17.67 -30.97
CA ARG A 8 31.93 16.32 -30.44
C ARG A 8 31.54 16.20 -28.96
N LEU A 9 31.78 17.24 -28.17
CA LEU A 9 31.40 17.28 -26.75
C LEU A 9 29.88 17.45 -26.55
N ASP A 10 29.19 18.16 -27.44
CA ASP A 10 27.72 18.27 -27.43
C ASP A 10 27.05 16.95 -27.78
N SER A 11 27.55 16.25 -28.80
CA SER A 11 27.04 14.94 -29.21
C SER A 11 27.23 13.87 -28.12
N SER A 12 28.35 13.90 -27.39
CA SER A 12 28.60 12.93 -26.31
C SER A 12 27.73 13.17 -25.07
N LYS A 13 27.39 14.44 -24.77
CA LYS A 13 26.43 14.78 -23.71
C LYS A 13 25.02 14.32 -24.06
N LYS A 14 24.56 14.56 -25.30
CA LYS A 14 23.27 14.07 -25.78
C LYS A 14 23.19 12.55 -25.72
N LEU A 15 24.23 11.84 -26.16
CA LEU A 15 24.30 10.39 -26.09
C LEU A 15 24.20 9.87 -24.64
N ARG A 16 24.86 10.53 -23.69
CA ARG A 16 24.74 10.17 -22.25
C ARG A 16 23.35 10.40 -21.69
N ILE A 17 22.66 11.46 -22.10
CA ILE A 17 21.29 11.75 -21.66
C ILE A 17 20.34 10.67 -22.20
N VAL A 18 20.47 10.34 -23.49
CA VAL A 18 19.65 9.29 -24.12
C VAL A 18 19.92 7.92 -23.49
N MET A 19 21.19 7.56 -23.24
CA MET A 19 21.52 6.31 -22.55
C MET A 19 20.96 6.25 -21.13
N LYS A 20 20.98 7.35 -20.38
CA LYS A 20 20.38 7.40 -19.03
C LYS A 20 18.86 7.24 -19.06
N ALA A 21 18.18 7.91 -20.00
CA ALA A 21 16.74 7.76 -20.16
C ALA A 21 16.36 6.32 -20.52
N MET A 22 17.08 5.71 -21.47
CA MET A 22 16.87 4.32 -21.87
C MET A 22 17.15 3.33 -20.73
N LEU A 23 18.18 3.57 -19.91
CA LEU A 23 18.46 2.73 -18.75
C LEU A 23 17.34 2.83 -17.71
N ASN A 24 16.85 4.04 -17.42
CA ASN A 24 15.73 4.22 -16.49
C ASN A 24 14.45 3.56 -17.00
N ASP A 25 14.15 3.68 -18.30
CA ASP A 25 12.97 3.05 -18.89
C ASP A 25 13.10 1.52 -18.83
N PHE A 26 14.30 0.98 -19.04
CA PHE A 26 14.59 -0.44 -18.93
C PHE A 26 14.52 -0.96 -17.48
N GLU A 27 15.00 -0.19 -16.51
CA GLU A 27 14.83 -0.48 -15.08
C GLU A 27 13.34 -0.52 -14.70
N LYS A 28 12.55 0.42 -15.24
CA LYS A 28 11.10 0.49 -15.00
C LYS A 28 10.31 -0.66 -15.64
N GLU A 29 10.74 -1.14 -16.81
CA GLU A 29 10.19 -2.34 -17.45
C GLU A 29 10.58 -3.63 -16.71
N LEU A 30 11.80 -3.69 -16.15
CA LEU A 30 12.24 -4.81 -15.30
C LEU A 30 11.54 -4.84 -13.95
N GLU A 31 11.18 -3.68 -13.41
CA GLU A 31 10.30 -3.50 -12.25
C GLU A 31 8.80 -3.71 -12.57
N GLY A 32 8.48 -4.31 -13.73
CA GLY A 32 7.12 -4.46 -14.25
C GLY A 32 6.09 -4.62 -13.15
N GLU A 33 5.10 -3.70 -13.10
CA GLU A 33 4.21 -3.46 -11.95
C GLU A 33 3.94 -4.75 -11.17
N ALA A 34 4.73 -4.97 -10.12
CA ALA A 34 4.52 -6.10 -9.25
C ALA A 34 3.09 -5.95 -8.74
N SER A 35 2.21 -6.88 -9.13
CA SER A 35 0.81 -6.87 -8.72
C SER A 35 0.75 -6.62 -7.22
N LYS A 36 0.26 -5.43 -6.82
CA LYS A 36 0.12 -5.12 -5.41
C LYS A 36 -0.72 -6.19 -4.75
N ASN A 37 -0.25 -6.66 -3.60
CA ASN A 37 -1.02 -7.61 -2.83
C ASN A 37 -2.34 -6.94 -2.42
N HIS A 38 -3.46 -7.60 -2.69
CA HIS A 38 -4.79 -7.04 -2.45
C HIS A 38 -5.57 -7.99 -1.56
N ILE A 39 -6.03 -7.48 -0.42
CA ILE A 39 -6.88 -8.23 0.52
C ILE A 39 -8.32 -7.68 0.44
N ILE A 40 -9.28 -8.60 0.23
CA ILE A 40 -10.69 -8.27 0.09
C ILE A 40 -11.46 -8.79 1.31
N PHE A 41 -12.16 -7.90 2.00
CA PHE A 41 -13.01 -8.21 3.15
C PHE A 41 -14.50 -8.12 2.76
N PRO A 42 -15.18 -9.27 2.52
CA PRO A 42 -16.61 -9.24 2.25
C PRO A 42 -17.41 -8.77 3.46
N GLY A 43 -18.63 -8.28 3.23
CA GLY A 43 -19.55 -7.97 4.32
C GLY A 43 -19.94 -9.21 5.10
N GLY A 44 -20.05 -9.09 6.43
CA GLY A 44 -20.31 -10.27 7.26
C GLY A 44 -20.81 -9.99 8.69
N GLY A 45 -21.17 -8.76 9.04
CA GLY A 45 -21.64 -8.40 10.39
C GLY A 45 -20.64 -8.85 11.46
N ILE A 46 -21.05 -9.79 12.31
CA ILE A 46 -20.21 -10.37 13.38
C ILE A 46 -18.93 -11.05 12.85
N PHE A 47 -18.91 -11.47 11.58
CA PHE A 47 -17.71 -12.03 10.93
C PHE A 47 -16.55 -11.02 10.84
N PHE A 48 -16.81 -9.74 11.13
CA PHE A 48 -15.79 -8.71 11.41
C PHE A 48 -14.65 -9.24 12.29
N TYR A 49 -14.96 -9.89 13.42
CA TYR A 49 -13.94 -10.33 14.38
C TYR A 49 -13.00 -11.40 13.81
N TRP A 50 -13.51 -12.25 12.91
CA TRP A 50 -12.66 -13.20 12.21
C TRP A 50 -11.70 -12.49 11.26
N GLN A 51 -12.19 -11.49 10.52
CA GLN A 51 -11.37 -10.72 9.58
C GLN A 51 -10.31 -9.88 10.32
N ALA A 52 -10.68 -9.26 11.45
CA ALA A 52 -9.76 -8.56 12.33
C ALA A 52 -8.65 -9.49 12.84
N GLY A 53 -9.02 -10.69 13.31
CA GLY A 53 -8.06 -11.71 13.75
C GLY A 53 -7.09 -12.14 12.65
N ALA A 54 -7.56 -12.28 11.41
CA ALA A 54 -6.70 -12.61 10.27
C ALA A 54 -5.64 -11.52 10.02
N VAL A 55 -6.02 -10.24 10.08
CA VAL A 55 -5.08 -9.12 9.92
C VAL A 55 -4.10 -9.05 11.08
N THR A 56 -4.58 -9.21 12.32
CA THR A 56 -3.73 -9.27 13.51
C THR A 56 -2.69 -10.37 13.40
N TYR A 57 -3.10 -11.58 12.99
CA TYR A 57 -2.18 -12.69 12.78
C TYR A 57 -1.10 -12.36 11.74
N LEU A 58 -1.46 -11.76 10.60
CA LEU A 58 -0.48 -11.35 9.58
C LEU A 58 0.54 -10.35 10.15
N ARG A 59 0.08 -9.37 10.93
CA ARG A 59 0.94 -8.39 11.61
C ARG A 59 1.88 -9.06 12.62
N GLU A 60 1.37 -10.02 13.41
CA GLU A 60 2.17 -10.78 14.37
C GLU A 60 3.25 -11.64 13.69
N GLN A 61 2.92 -12.24 12.55
CA GLN A 61 3.86 -12.98 11.70
C GLN A 61 4.83 -12.07 10.92
N LYS A 62 4.80 -10.75 11.16
CA LYS A 62 5.71 -9.76 10.57
C LYS A 62 5.61 -9.64 9.05
N TYR A 63 4.44 -9.95 8.48
CA TYR A 63 4.16 -9.56 7.10
C TYR A 63 4.06 -8.04 7.02
N ASP A 64 4.74 -7.46 6.02
CA ASP A 64 4.60 -6.04 5.71
C ASP A 64 3.29 -5.80 4.98
N LEU A 65 2.39 -5.06 5.61
CA LEU A 65 1.09 -4.71 5.07
C LEU A 65 1.02 -3.26 4.58
N SER A 66 2.15 -2.53 4.57
CA SER A 66 2.17 -1.09 4.23
C SER A 66 1.90 -0.79 2.74
N ASP A 67 2.19 -1.74 1.86
CA ASP A 67 1.91 -1.66 0.41
C ASP A 67 0.79 -2.63 -0.04
N VAL A 68 -0.02 -3.09 0.92
CA VAL A 68 -1.19 -3.93 0.63
C VAL A 68 -2.41 -3.05 0.41
N GLU A 69 -3.13 -3.30 -0.68
CA GLU A 69 -4.42 -2.65 -0.91
C GLU A 69 -5.52 -3.42 -0.17
N PHE A 70 -6.54 -2.68 0.30
CA PHE A 70 -7.66 -3.24 1.04
C PHE A 70 -8.97 -2.76 0.45
N THR A 71 -9.87 -3.70 0.17
CA THR A 71 -11.25 -3.39 -0.23
C THR A 71 -12.21 -4.12 0.69
N GLY A 72 -13.33 -3.50 1.04
CA GLY A 72 -14.38 -4.20 1.76
C GLY A 72 -15.76 -3.57 1.62
N ALA A 73 -16.77 -4.32 2.09
CA ALA A 73 -18.17 -3.89 2.09
C ALA A 73 -18.79 -4.07 3.48
N SER A 74 -19.64 -3.13 3.93
CA SER A 74 -20.29 -3.18 5.26
C SER A 74 -19.26 -3.41 6.39
N ALA A 75 -19.42 -4.44 7.23
CA ALA A 75 -18.45 -4.82 8.25
C ALA A 75 -17.04 -5.06 7.70
N GLY A 76 -16.93 -5.58 6.47
CA GLY A 76 -15.63 -5.73 5.80
C GLY A 76 -15.01 -4.39 5.37
N ALA A 77 -15.81 -3.37 5.07
CA ALA A 77 -15.30 -2.02 4.80
C ALA A 77 -14.69 -1.40 6.07
N LEU A 78 -15.30 -1.68 7.23
CA LEU A 78 -14.73 -1.29 8.52
C LEU A 78 -13.39 -2.01 8.76
N THR A 79 -13.32 -3.33 8.55
CA THR A 79 -12.06 -4.08 8.62
C THR A 79 -11.00 -3.50 7.67
N ALA A 80 -11.35 -3.27 6.40
CA ALA A 80 -10.45 -2.70 5.39
C ALA A 80 -9.88 -1.36 5.85
N THR A 81 -10.73 -0.49 6.39
CA THR A 81 -10.34 0.84 6.87
C THR A 81 -9.38 0.73 8.05
N LEU A 82 -9.72 -0.05 9.07
CA LEU A 82 -8.86 -0.23 10.26
C LEU A 82 -7.53 -0.92 9.92
N ALA A 83 -7.54 -1.85 8.95
CA ALA A 83 -6.35 -2.50 8.44
C ALA A 83 -5.41 -1.49 7.77
N ALA A 84 -5.95 -0.68 6.85
CA ALA A 84 -5.21 0.33 6.09
C ALA A 84 -4.66 1.46 6.98
N THR A 85 -5.37 1.85 8.04
CA THR A 85 -4.91 2.89 8.97
C THR A 85 -3.97 2.37 10.06
N ASN A 86 -3.58 1.09 10.00
CA ASN A 86 -2.73 0.43 10.99
C ASN A 86 -3.22 0.59 12.44
N VAL A 87 -4.53 0.56 12.65
CA VAL A 87 -5.14 0.65 13.97
C VAL A 87 -5.16 -0.74 14.63
N ASP A 88 -5.01 -0.75 15.95
CA ASP A 88 -5.22 -1.93 16.79
C ASP A 88 -6.73 -2.25 16.87
N PHE A 89 -7.10 -3.47 16.47
CA PHE A 89 -8.50 -3.89 16.44
C PHE A 89 -9.12 -4.02 17.83
N GLU A 90 -8.36 -4.43 18.84
CA GLU A 90 -8.84 -4.55 20.21
C GLU A 90 -9.18 -3.15 20.75
N VAL A 91 -8.27 -2.19 20.56
CA VAL A 91 -8.49 -0.80 20.97
C VAL A 91 -9.69 -0.19 20.24
N ALA A 92 -9.84 -0.46 18.94
CA ALA A 92 -10.99 0.03 18.16
C ALA A 92 -12.31 -0.55 18.69
N THR A 93 -12.35 -1.85 19.02
CA THR A 93 -13.53 -2.51 19.59
C THR A 93 -13.86 -1.97 20.98
N THR A 94 -12.87 -1.85 21.87
CA THR A 94 -13.08 -1.29 23.22
C THR A 94 -13.60 0.15 23.14
N SER A 95 -13.06 0.96 22.22
CA SER A 95 -13.54 2.32 22.00
C SER A 95 -14.99 2.34 21.52
N ALA A 96 -15.37 1.44 20.60
CA ALA A 96 -16.74 1.34 20.11
C ALA A 96 -17.73 0.91 21.21
N LEU A 97 -17.33 -0.03 22.08
CA LEU A 97 -18.13 -0.43 23.24
C LEU A 97 -18.32 0.73 24.21
N GLN A 98 -17.25 1.44 24.56
CA GLN A 98 -17.33 2.61 25.43
C GLN A 98 -18.26 3.68 24.86
N MET A 99 -18.17 3.96 23.56
CA MET A 99 -19.07 4.91 22.89
C MET A 99 -20.55 4.50 22.96
N ALA A 100 -20.84 3.20 22.89
CA ALA A 100 -22.20 2.68 23.00
C ALA A 100 -22.75 2.83 24.42
N GLU A 101 -21.94 2.54 25.44
CA GLU A 101 -22.26 2.77 26.86
C GLU A 101 -22.49 4.26 27.15
N ASP A 102 -21.56 5.12 26.72
CA ASP A 102 -21.63 6.58 26.92
C ASP A 102 -22.87 7.19 26.27
N SER A 103 -23.34 6.60 25.16
CA SER A 103 -24.53 7.04 24.43
C SER A 103 -25.83 6.41 24.96
N GLY A 104 -25.75 5.47 25.91
CA GLY A 104 -26.91 4.76 26.47
C GLY A 104 -27.63 3.86 25.46
N ILE A 105 -26.90 3.34 24.46
CA ILE A 105 -27.45 2.47 23.39
C ILE A 105 -26.95 1.01 23.50
N TRP A 106 -26.37 0.66 24.63
CA TRP A 106 -25.85 -0.67 24.97
C TRP A 106 -26.69 -1.35 26.05
#